data_AF-A0A1U8LYZ4-F1
#
_entry.id   AF-A0A1U8LYZ4-F1
#
_cell.length_a   1.000
_cell.length_b   1.000
_cell.length_c   1.000
_cell.angle_alpha   90.00
_cell.angle_beta   90.00
_cell.angle_gamma   90.00
#
_symmetry.space_group_name_H-M   'P 1'
#
loop_
_entity.id
_entity.type
_entity.pdbx_description
1 polymer ?
#
loop_
_entity_poly.entity_id
_entity_poly.type
_entity_poly.pdbx_seq_one_letter_code
_entity_poly.pdbx_strand_id
1 'polypeptide(L)'
;MECSCSSLLSSNSMETIYSTQFSSFKPLFDLKSIPKLTSFKGISAKASYDTCVRKKGLSSIDEQKLGAADLVYHVNGKINPSYLTRDLRILDGFDDEYGGVIVDSERLPANPNVFASMLRFSVSHWKAKEKKGIWLKLPVEKSDLVPVAVKQGFEYHHAEKGYVMLTYWLPEGPSMLPANASHQVGVGGFVVNDKNEVLVVQEKHCAPSFVGLWKIPTGFIDESEEIYAGAVREVKEETGIDTEFLEVVAFRHVHNVAFEKSDLFFICMLKPLSTRIIVDVHEIQAAKLG
;
A
#
# COMPACT_ATOMS: atom_id res chain seq x y z
N MET A 1 34.78 4.44 51.92
CA MET A 1 33.50 3.72 51.90
C MET A 1 32.43 4.78 51.99
N GLU A 2 32.05 5.38 50.85
CA GLU A 2 30.90 4.97 50.01
C GLU A 2 29.60 4.99 50.83
N CYS A 3 28.53 5.69 50.48
CA CYS A 3 27.96 5.96 49.17
C CYS A 3 27.06 7.21 49.22
N SER A 4 27.22 8.14 48.26
CA SER A 4 26.18 9.11 47.89
C SER A 4 25.53 8.62 46.61
N CYS A 5 24.21 8.44 46.62
CA CYS A 5 23.41 8.16 45.43
C CYS A 5 22.65 9.43 45.06
N SER A 6 23.16 10.18 44.09
CA SER A 6 22.43 11.26 43.40
C SER A 6 22.11 10.77 41.99
N SER A 7 20.82 10.54 41.74
CA SER A 7 20.25 10.20 40.45
C SER A 7 20.32 11.38 39.50
N LEU A 8 21.15 11.27 38.44
CA LEU A 8 21.12 12.16 37.29
C LEU A 8 20.03 11.68 36.33
N LEU A 9 18.99 12.48 36.17
CA LEU A 9 18.03 12.39 35.07
C LEU A 9 18.75 12.88 33.80
N SER A 10 19.14 11.98 32.90
CA SER A 10 19.46 12.36 31.52
C SER A 10 18.20 12.28 30.67
N SER A 11 17.72 13.43 30.22
CA SER A 11 16.71 13.54 29.17
C SER A 11 17.28 13.01 27.85
N ASN A 12 16.92 11.79 27.46
CA ASN A 12 17.09 11.34 26.08
C ASN A 12 15.95 11.95 25.25
N SER A 13 16.25 13.05 24.56
CA SER A 13 15.45 13.50 23.43
C SER A 13 15.63 12.50 22.29
N MET A 14 14.63 11.63 22.09
CA MET A 14 14.47 10.92 20.82
C MET A 14 14.11 11.95 19.76
N GLU A 15 15.13 12.46 19.05
CA GLU A 15 14.93 13.15 17.79
C GLU A 15 14.55 12.10 16.75
N THR A 16 13.27 12.08 16.37
CA THR A 16 12.77 11.30 15.25
C THR A 16 13.33 11.90 13.96
N ILE A 17 14.42 11.33 13.47
CA ILE A 17 15.05 11.71 12.20
C ILE A 17 14.26 11.05 11.06
N TYR A 18 13.39 11.83 10.40
CA TYR A 18 12.86 11.48 9.08
C TYR A 18 13.94 11.78 8.04
N SER A 19 14.65 10.75 7.59
CA SER A 19 15.67 10.84 6.52
C SER A 19 15.37 9.81 5.45
N THR A 20 15.44 10.25 4.18
CA THR A 20 15.46 9.43 2.97
C THR A 20 16.72 8.56 2.95
N GLN A 21 16.73 7.47 3.73
CA GLN A 21 17.81 6.48 3.74
C GLN A 21 17.66 5.50 2.57
N PHE A 22 18.10 5.84 1.34
CA PHE A 22 18.09 4.83 0.27
C PHE A 22 19.36 4.71 -0.60
N SER A 23 20.40 5.50 -0.35
CA SER A 23 21.65 5.48 -1.13
C SER A 23 22.88 4.89 -0.42
N SER A 24 22.74 3.92 0.49
CA SER A 24 23.91 3.22 1.06
C SER A 24 24.50 2.17 0.11
N PHE A 25 25.17 2.62 -0.95
CA PHE A 25 26.15 1.80 -1.66
C PHE A 25 27.49 1.85 -0.90
N LYS A 26 27.86 0.76 -0.21
CA LYS A 26 29.27 0.50 0.12
C LYS A 26 29.85 -0.37 -1.00
N PRO A 27 30.87 0.09 -1.74
CA PRO A 27 31.46 -0.72 -2.81
C PRO A 27 32.29 -1.84 -2.19
N LEU A 28 31.88 -3.09 -2.40
CA LEU A 28 32.73 -4.26 -2.20
C LEU A 28 32.89 -4.94 -3.56
N PHE A 29 33.88 -4.48 -4.33
CA PHE A 29 34.30 -5.19 -5.54
C PHE A 29 35.30 -6.27 -5.15
N ASP A 30 34.93 -7.53 -5.36
CA ASP A 30 35.91 -8.54 -5.74
C ASP A 30 35.27 -9.51 -6.75
N LEU A 31 35.82 -9.53 -7.95
CA LEU A 31 35.18 -10.03 -9.17
C LEU A 31 35.70 -11.43 -9.49
N LYS A 32 34.87 -12.48 -9.36
CA LYS A 32 35.15 -13.79 -9.97
C LYS A 32 33.89 -14.48 -10.53
N SER A 33 33.88 -14.55 -11.87
CA SER A 33 33.17 -15.45 -12.80
C SER A 33 31.65 -15.64 -12.70
N ILE A 34 30.96 -15.27 -13.77
CA ILE A 34 29.53 -15.48 -14.04
C ILE A 34 29.35 -16.76 -14.90
N PRO A 35 28.49 -17.72 -14.55
CA PRO A 35 27.96 -18.68 -15.51
C PRO A 35 26.74 -18.08 -16.24
N LYS A 36 26.70 -18.25 -17.57
CA LYS A 36 25.58 -17.88 -18.44
C LYS A 36 24.28 -18.55 -17.98
N LEU A 37 23.26 -17.75 -17.65
CA LEU A 37 21.90 -18.23 -17.47
C LEU A 37 21.09 -18.00 -18.76
N THR A 38 20.54 -19.06 -19.33
CA THR A 38 19.65 -18.99 -20.50
C THR A 38 18.21 -18.70 -20.05
N SER A 39 17.60 -17.67 -20.63
CA SER A 39 16.20 -17.29 -20.39
C SER A 39 15.23 -18.14 -21.23
N PHE A 40 14.21 -18.70 -20.59
CA PHE A 40 13.03 -19.24 -21.27
C PHE A 40 11.88 -18.22 -21.15
N LYS A 41 11.24 -17.89 -22.28
CA LYS A 41 10.05 -17.04 -22.34
C LYS A 41 8.89 -17.74 -21.62
N GLY A 42 8.54 -17.26 -20.43
CA GLY A 42 7.31 -17.60 -19.72
C GLY A 42 6.13 -16.81 -20.28
N ILE A 43 5.02 -17.50 -20.53
CA ILE A 43 3.75 -16.89 -20.92
C ILE A 43 3.14 -16.21 -19.69
N SER A 44 2.82 -14.92 -19.83
CA SER A 44 2.19 -14.10 -18.80
C SER A 44 0.77 -14.58 -18.50
N ALA A 45 0.52 -14.99 -17.26
CA ALA A 45 -0.83 -15.08 -16.71
C ALA A 45 -1.15 -13.75 -16.01
N LYS A 46 -2.07 -12.97 -16.59
CA LYS A 46 -2.60 -11.76 -15.97
C LYS A 46 -3.36 -12.14 -14.69
N ALA A 47 -2.90 -11.68 -13.53
CA ALA A 47 -3.76 -11.53 -12.37
C ALA A 47 -4.52 -10.21 -12.52
N SER A 48 -5.78 -10.29 -12.98
CA SER A 48 -6.69 -9.14 -13.04
C SER A 48 -7.37 -9.01 -11.68
N TYR A 49 -7.08 -7.93 -10.95
CA TYR A 49 -8.05 -7.41 -9.97
C TYR A 49 -8.97 -6.48 -10.76
N ASP A 50 -9.96 -7.06 -11.44
CA ASP A 50 -10.90 -6.27 -12.24
C ASP A 50 -11.83 -5.46 -11.33
N THR A 51 -11.78 -4.15 -11.53
CA THR A 51 -12.81 -3.18 -11.16
C THR A 51 -14.14 -3.64 -11.79
N CYS A 52 -15.11 -4.05 -10.98
CA CYS A 52 -16.40 -4.51 -11.49
C CYS A 52 -17.15 -3.36 -12.20
N VAL A 53 -17.18 -3.41 -13.54
CA VAL A 53 -17.98 -2.52 -14.38
C VAL A 53 -19.45 -2.93 -14.31
N ARG A 54 -20.29 -1.99 -13.88
CA ARG A 54 -21.75 -2.08 -13.78
C ARG A 54 -22.38 -2.50 -15.12
N LYS A 55 -22.88 -3.74 -15.22
CA LYS A 55 -23.86 -4.13 -16.25
C LYS A 55 -25.28 -3.82 -15.77
N LYS A 56 -25.93 -2.84 -16.41
CA LYS A 56 -27.39 -2.64 -16.33
C LYS A 56 -28.06 -3.80 -17.06
N GLY A 57 -28.60 -4.76 -16.31
CA GLY A 57 -29.50 -5.80 -16.80
C GLY A 57 -30.84 -5.68 -16.11
N LEU A 58 -31.89 -5.41 -16.89
CA LEU A 58 -33.27 -5.39 -16.45
C LEU A 58 -33.73 -6.85 -16.26
N SER A 59 -34.04 -7.26 -15.03
CA SER A 59 -34.80 -8.50 -14.80
C SER A 59 -35.73 -8.35 -13.61
N SER A 60 -36.90 -8.93 -13.78
CA SER A 60 -38.13 -8.82 -13.02
C SER A 60 -38.06 -9.27 -11.57
N ILE A 61 -38.93 -8.63 -10.78
CA ILE A 61 -39.36 -8.93 -9.42
C ILE A 61 -39.53 -10.43 -9.19
N ASP A 62 -38.96 -10.93 -8.09
CA ASP A 62 -39.53 -12.05 -7.35
C ASP A 62 -39.41 -11.75 -5.85
N GLU A 63 -40.54 -11.48 -5.20
CA GLU A 63 -40.65 -11.23 -3.77
C GLU A 63 -40.50 -12.54 -3.01
N GLN A 64 -39.30 -12.86 -2.55
CA GLN A 64 -39.12 -13.89 -1.52
C GLN A 64 -38.98 -13.24 -0.15
N LYS A 65 -40.07 -13.37 0.63
CA LYS A 65 -40.17 -13.11 2.08
C LYS A 65 -38.93 -13.61 2.82
N LEU A 66 -38.08 -12.70 3.29
CA LEU A 66 -37.11 -12.97 4.34
C LEU A 66 -37.69 -12.49 5.67
N GLY A 67 -37.88 -13.45 6.58
CA GLY A 67 -38.48 -13.24 7.90
C GLY A 67 -37.67 -12.27 8.74
N ALA A 68 -38.34 -11.19 9.17
CA ALA A 68 -37.89 -10.39 10.28
C ALA A 68 -37.91 -11.28 11.54
N ALA A 69 -36.74 -11.49 12.15
CA ALA A 69 -36.66 -12.10 13.46
C ALA A 69 -37.08 -11.06 14.50
N ASP A 70 -38.33 -11.16 14.97
CA ASP A 70 -38.84 -10.40 16.11
C ASP A 70 -38.16 -10.86 17.40
N LEU A 71 -37.13 -10.14 17.84
CA LEU A 71 -36.61 -10.23 19.20
C LEU A 71 -37.27 -9.15 20.06
N VAL A 72 -38.43 -9.50 20.63
CA VAL A 72 -39.17 -8.66 21.58
C VAL A 72 -38.52 -8.77 22.97
N TYR A 73 -37.79 -7.73 23.39
CA TYR A 73 -37.49 -7.54 24.81
C TYR A 73 -38.76 -7.05 25.51
N HIS A 74 -39.29 -7.85 26.44
CA HIS A 74 -40.40 -7.44 27.29
C HIS A 74 -39.95 -6.30 28.22
N VAL A 75 -40.39 -5.08 27.92
CA VAL A 75 -40.39 -3.97 28.87
C VAL A 75 -41.85 -3.62 29.12
N ASN A 76 -42.27 -3.73 30.39
CA ASN A 76 -43.62 -3.41 30.84
C ASN A 76 -43.88 -1.89 30.68
N GLY A 77 -44.48 -1.52 29.56
CA GLY A 77 -44.97 -0.17 29.29
C GLY A 77 -45.64 -0.12 27.93
N LYS A 78 -46.92 0.27 27.88
CA LYS A 78 -47.68 0.44 26.63
C LYS A 78 -46.98 1.45 25.72
N ILE A 79 -46.33 0.97 24.66
CA ILE A 79 -45.86 1.79 23.54
C ILE A 79 -46.42 1.18 22.26
N ASN A 80 -46.95 2.04 21.38
CA ASN A 80 -47.53 1.67 20.09
C ASN A 80 -46.53 0.86 19.24
N PRO A 81 -46.95 -0.19 18.50
CA PRO A 81 -46.04 -1.09 17.78
C PRO A 81 -45.32 -0.43 16.59
N SER A 82 -45.69 0.80 16.21
CA SER A 82 -45.22 1.48 15.00
C SER A 82 -43.92 2.29 15.16
N TYR A 83 -43.34 2.35 16.37
CA TYR A 83 -42.10 3.11 16.64
C TYR A 83 -40.87 2.22 16.95
N LEU A 84 -41.02 0.90 16.87
CA LEU A 84 -40.01 -0.07 17.32
C LEU A 84 -39.56 -1.07 16.25
N THR A 85 -39.90 -0.88 14.98
CA THR A 85 -39.15 -1.50 13.88
C THR A 85 -37.81 -0.79 13.77
N ARG A 86 -36.85 -1.17 14.62
CA ARG A 86 -35.44 -0.94 14.32
C ARG A 86 -35.21 -1.59 12.97
N ASP A 87 -34.82 -0.79 11.99
CA ASP A 87 -34.47 -1.21 10.64
C ASP A 87 -33.17 -2.04 10.71
N LEU A 88 -33.26 -3.24 11.31
CA LEU A 88 -32.17 -4.21 11.49
C LEU A 88 -31.96 -4.95 10.17
N ARG A 89 -31.56 -4.19 9.16
CA ARG A 89 -31.16 -4.73 7.88
C ARG A 89 -29.65 -5.00 7.87
N ILE A 90 -29.26 -6.00 7.10
CA ILE A 90 -27.86 -6.32 6.85
C ILE A 90 -27.25 -5.17 6.04
N LEU A 91 -25.98 -4.85 6.26
CA LEU A 91 -25.25 -3.89 5.43
C LEU A 91 -25.17 -4.43 4.00
N ASP A 92 -25.44 -3.56 3.04
CA ASP A 92 -25.31 -3.89 1.62
C ASP A 92 -23.84 -4.25 1.31
N GLY A 93 -23.65 -5.30 0.52
CA GLY A 93 -22.34 -5.80 0.15
C GLY A 93 -22.46 -6.96 -0.83
N PHE A 94 -21.32 -7.43 -1.31
CA PHE A 94 -21.21 -8.52 -2.28
C PHE A 94 -20.19 -9.55 -1.81
N ASP A 95 -20.39 -10.80 -2.24
CA ASP A 95 -19.49 -11.90 -1.91
C ASP A 95 -18.22 -11.82 -2.79
N ASP A 96 -17.07 -12.09 -2.18
CA ASP A 96 -15.82 -12.32 -2.92
C ASP A 96 -15.64 -13.81 -3.29
N GLU A 97 -14.64 -14.11 -4.12
CA GLU A 97 -14.36 -15.46 -4.62
C GLU A 97 -13.86 -16.45 -3.54
N TYR A 98 -13.49 -15.95 -2.36
CA TYR A 98 -12.89 -16.72 -1.28
C TYR A 98 -13.86 -16.98 -0.11
N GLY A 99 -15.12 -16.57 -0.26
CA GLY A 99 -16.17 -16.68 0.76
C GLY A 99 -16.17 -15.55 1.78
N GLY A 100 -15.52 -14.43 1.47
CA GLY A 100 -15.63 -13.17 2.20
C GLY A 100 -16.77 -12.28 1.70
N VAL A 101 -16.88 -11.09 2.29
CA VAL A 101 -17.88 -10.07 1.97
C VAL A 101 -17.20 -8.72 1.83
N ILE A 102 -17.50 -8.01 0.75
CA ILE A 102 -17.08 -6.62 0.54
C ILE A 102 -18.30 -5.72 0.75
N VAL A 103 -18.25 -4.89 1.79
CA VAL A 103 -19.33 -3.97 2.15
C VAL A 103 -19.38 -2.80 1.16
N ASP A 104 -20.58 -2.46 0.66
CA ASP A 104 -20.80 -1.34 -0.24
C ASP A 104 -20.65 -0.01 0.52
N SER A 105 -19.53 0.69 0.28
CA SER A 105 -19.18 1.95 0.94
C SER A 105 -20.18 3.07 0.67
N GLU A 106 -20.84 3.06 -0.49
CA GLU A 106 -21.75 4.11 -0.92
C GLU A 106 -23.07 4.06 -0.13
N ARG A 107 -23.43 2.87 0.35
CA ARG A 107 -24.70 2.63 1.04
C ARG A 107 -24.60 2.55 2.55
N LEU A 108 -23.43 2.89 3.10
CA LEU A 108 -23.22 2.94 4.54
C LEU A 108 -24.12 4.01 5.19
N PRO A 109 -24.75 3.70 6.35
CA PRO A 109 -25.49 4.68 7.13
C PRO A 109 -24.58 5.81 7.59
N ALA A 110 -25.03 7.05 7.45
CA ALA A 110 -24.28 8.21 7.94
C ALA A 110 -24.24 8.31 9.48
N ASN A 111 -25.28 7.82 10.16
CA ASN A 111 -25.37 7.90 11.62
C ASN A 111 -24.57 6.75 12.28
N PRO A 112 -23.58 7.03 13.15
CA PRO A 112 -22.76 6.00 13.78
C PRO A 112 -23.52 4.99 14.64
N ASN A 113 -24.63 5.38 15.28
CA ASN A 113 -25.44 4.46 16.11
C ASN A 113 -26.26 3.49 15.26
N VAL A 114 -26.77 3.98 14.12
CA VAL A 114 -27.46 3.15 13.13
C VAL A 114 -26.46 2.18 12.52
N PHE A 115 -25.29 2.67 12.10
CA PHE A 115 -24.20 1.85 11.59
C PHE A 115 -23.76 0.79 12.61
N ALA A 116 -23.59 1.14 13.88
CA ALA A 116 -23.21 0.18 14.94
C ALA A 116 -24.23 -0.97 15.06
N SER A 117 -25.53 -0.65 15.03
CA SER A 117 -26.59 -1.64 15.16
C SER A 117 -26.64 -2.56 13.93
N MET A 118 -26.54 -1.99 12.74
CA MET A 118 -26.51 -2.74 11.48
C MET A 118 -25.26 -3.59 11.34
N LEU A 119 -24.08 -3.06 11.68
CA LEU A 119 -22.81 -3.77 11.61
C LEU A 119 -22.82 -4.99 12.53
N ARG A 120 -23.26 -4.83 13.79
CA ARG A 120 -23.38 -5.94 14.74
C ARG A 120 -24.30 -7.05 14.24
N PHE A 121 -25.45 -6.67 13.69
CA PHE A 121 -26.39 -7.62 13.09
C PHE A 121 -25.79 -8.32 11.87
N SER A 122 -25.13 -7.57 10.99
CA SER A 122 -24.50 -8.06 9.77
C SER A 122 -23.37 -9.06 10.08
N VAL A 123 -22.50 -8.75 11.02
CA VAL A 123 -21.42 -9.65 11.47
C VAL A 123 -21.99 -10.96 12.01
N SER A 124 -23.05 -10.90 12.81
CA SER A 124 -23.72 -12.10 13.35
C SER A 124 -24.32 -12.96 12.22
N HIS A 125 -24.96 -12.32 11.25
CA HIS A 125 -25.52 -12.97 10.07
C HIS A 125 -24.44 -13.61 9.17
N TRP A 126 -23.35 -12.90 8.91
CA TRP A 126 -22.24 -13.41 8.11
C TRP A 126 -21.53 -14.58 8.80
N LYS A 127 -21.39 -14.53 10.12
CA LYS A 127 -20.85 -15.66 10.91
C LYS A 127 -21.74 -16.90 10.82
N ALA A 128 -23.07 -16.74 10.93
CA ALA A 128 -24.02 -17.84 10.75
C ALA A 128 -24.02 -18.44 9.33
N LYS A 129 -23.62 -17.64 8.33
CA LYS A 129 -23.42 -18.08 6.94
C LYS A 129 -22.00 -18.57 6.65
N GLU A 130 -21.17 -18.77 7.69
CA GLU A 130 -19.79 -19.25 7.56
C GLU A 130 -18.93 -18.38 6.62
N LYS A 131 -19.23 -17.08 6.55
CA LYS A 131 -18.40 -16.11 5.83
C LYS A 131 -17.05 -15.96 6.51
N LYS A 132 -16.04 -15.58 5.71
CA LYS A 132 -14.65 -15.49 6.15
C LYS A 132 -14.22 -14.04 6.41
N GLY A 133 -13.53 -13.43 5.45
CA GLY A 133 -13.02 -12.06 5.56
C GLY A 133 -14.08 -11.03 5.19
N ILE A 134 -14.29 -10.04 6.06
CA ILE A 134 -15.17 -8.91 5.80
C ILE A 134 -14.32 -7.69 5.48
N TRP A 135 -14.54 -7.07 4.33
CA TRP A 135 -13.84 -5.86 3.88
C TRP A 135 -14.75 -4.66 4.01
N LEU A 136 -14.28 -3.62 4.70
CA LEU A 136 -15.02 -2.40 4.96
C LEU A 136 -14.17 -1.19 4.55
N LYS A 137 -14.49 -0.63 3.37
CA LYS A 137 -13.93 0.63 2.90
C LYS A 137 -14.71 1.80 3.50
N LEU A 138 -14.04 2.63 4.30
CA LEU A 138 -14.61 3.86 4.85
C LEU A 138 -13.97 5.09 4.18
N PRO A 139 -14.72 5.83 3.34
CA PRO A 139 -14.28 7.13 2.84
C PRO A 139 -13.97 8.09 3.99
N VAL A 140 -13.10 9.08 3.74
CA VAL A 140 -12.70 10.08 4.75
C VAL A 140 -13.90 10.83 5.33
N GLU A 141 -14.95 11.05 4.53
CA GLU A 141 -16.20 11.70 4.92
C GLU A 141 -17.02 10.86 5.92
N LYS A 142 -16.73 9.55 6.02
CA LYS A 142 -17.37 8.62 6.95
C LYS A 142 -16.39 8.16 8.05
N SER A 143 -15.35 8.94 8.34
CA SER A 143 -14.33 8.63 9.35
C SER A 143 -14.91 8.44 10.76
N ASP A 144 -16.04 9.07 11.09
CA ASP A 144 -16.76 8.86 12.35
C ASP A 144 -17.25 7.41 12.56
N LEU A 145 -17.29 6.60 11.49
CA LEU A 145 -17.65 5.18 11.56
C LEU A 145 -16.46 4.28 11.94
N VAL A 146 -15.23 4.77 11.84
CA VAL A 146 -14.01 4.00 12.13
C VAL A 146 -13.99 3.49 13.58
N PRO A 147 -14.21 4.32 14.62
CA PRO A 147 -14.22 3.84 16.00
C PRO A 147 -15.33 2.82 16.27
N VAL A 148 -16.43 2.89 15.54
CA VAL A 148 -17.54 1.93 15.65
C VAL A 148 -17.13 0.58 15.08
N ALA A 149 -16.53 0.56 13.89
CA ALA A 149 -16.05 -0.66 13.26
C ALA A 149 -14.96 -1.36 14.09
N VAL A 150 -13.96 -0.61 14.56
CA VAL A 150 -12.87 -1.16 15.39
C VAL A 150 -13.40 -1.77 16.69
N LYS A 151 -14.37 -1.12 17.35
CA LYS A 151 -15.04 -1.70 18.54
C LYS A 151 -15.81 -2.99 18.26
N GLN A 152 -16.16 -3.26 17.00
CA GLN A 152 -16.81 -4.51 16.58
C GLN A 152 -15.81 -5.59 16.15
N GLY A 153 -14.49 -5.34 16.27
CA GLY A 153 -13.45 -6.32 15.94
C GLY A 153 -12.80 -6.14 14.57
N PHE A 154 -13.10 -5.05 13.85
CA PHE A 154 -12.38 -4.72 12.62
C PHE A 154 -10.99 -4.17 12.94
N GLU A 155 -10.03 -4.55 12.11
CA GLU A 155 -8.64 -4.09 12.18
C GLU A 155 -8.30 -3.26 10.94
N TYR A 156 -7.32 -2.37 11.08
CA TYR A 156 -6.81 -1.61 9.92
C TYR A 156 -6.04 -2.54 8.99
N HIS A 157 -6.31 -2.45 7.69
CA HIS A 157 -5.55 -3.16 6.67
C HIS A 157 -4.62 -2.20 5.92
N HIS A 158 -5.17 -1.15 5.31
CA HIS A 158 -4.41 -0.11 4.61
C HIS A 158 -5.21 1.19 4.56
N ALA A 159 -4.58 2.28 4.15
CA ALA A 159 -5.24 3.56 3.94
C ALA A 159 -4.67 4.23 2.69
N GLU A 160 -5.54 4.94 1.99
CA GLU A 160 -5.21 5.88 0.93
C GLU A 160 -5.63 7.29 1.35
N LYS A 161 -5.23 8.31 0.59
CA LYS A 161 -5.59 9.71 0.91
C LYS A 161 -7.09 9.92 1.13
N GLY A 162 -7.94 9.17 0.41
CA GLY A 162 -9.40 9.33 0.47
C GLY A 162 -10.16 8.31 1.32
N TYR A 163 -9.52 7.26 1.84
CA TYR A 163 -10.23 6.22 2.58
C TYR A 163 -9.32 5.38 3.48
N VAL A 164 -9.93 4.69 4.44
CA VAL A 164 -9.29 3.59 5.17
C VAL A 164 -9.99 2.27 4.85
N MET A 165 -9.21 1.22 4.64
CA MET A 165 -9.70 -0.15 4.52
C MET A 165 -9.56 -0.85 5.87
N LEU A 166 -10.68 -1.35 6.38
CA LEU A 166 -10.71 -2.22 7.54
C LEU A 166 -11.10 -3.63 7.14
N THR A 167 -10.61 -4.61 7.90
CA THR A 167 -10.93 -6.02 7.70
C THR A 167 -11.34 -6.70 9.00
N TYR A 168 -12.20 -7.71 8.90
CA TYR A 168 -12.50 -8.62 10.01
C TYR A 168 -12.50 -10.06 9.53
N TRP A 169 -11.59 -10.88 10.04
CA TRP A 169 -11.60 -12.33 9.88
C TRP A 169 -12.55 -12.99 10.89
N LEU A 170 -13.66 -13.56 10.40
CA LEU A 170 -14.67 -14.21 11.25
C LEU A 170 -14.31 -15.61 11.76
N PRO A 171 -13.60 -16.47 11.00
CA PRO A 171 -13.22 -17.80 11.46
C PRO A 171 -12.29 -17.78 12.67
N GLU A 172 -12.28 -18.87 13.43
CA GLU A 172 -11.30 -19.05 14.50
C GLU A 172 -9.89 -19.27 13.93
N GLY A 173 -8.88 -18.81 14.66
CA GLY A 173 -7.46 -18.94 14.27
C GLY A 173 -6.92 -17.71 13.54
N PRO A 174 -5.72 -17.83 12.93
CA PRO A 174 -5.07 -16.71 12.27
C PRO A 174 -5.85 -16.27 11.02
N SER A 175 -5.86 -14.95 10.78
CA SER A 175 -6.40 -14.38 9.56
C SER A 175 -5.64 -14.91 8.33
N MET A 176 -6.39 -15.34 7.32
CA MET A 176 -5.84 -15.73 6.02
C MET A 176 -6.03 -14.63 4.95
N LEU A 177 -6.45 -13.44 5.36
CA LEU A 177 -6.49 -12.30 4.46
C LEU A 177 -5.05 -11.93 4.06
N PRO A 178 -4.81 -11.56 2.79
CA PRO A 178 -3.50 -11.09 2.38
C PRO A 178 -3.13 -9.87 3.21
N ALA A 179 -1.86 -9.76 3.60
CA ALA A 179 -1.36 -8.56 4.24
C ALA A 179 -1.34 -7.38 3.24
N ASN A 180 -1.25 -6.15 3.77
CA ASN A 180 -1.07 -4.98 2.92
C ASN A 180 0.30 -4.96 2.21
N ALA A 181 0.51 -3.96 1.36
CA ALA A 181 1.76 -3.76 0.64
C ALA A 181 2.97 -3.87 1.57
N SER A 182 3.82 -4.86 1.31
CA SER A 182 4.99 -5.19 2.13
C SER A 182 6.28 -4.52 1.65
N HIS A 183 6.28 -4.05 0.40
CA HIS A 183 7.48 -3.55 -0.27
C HIS A 183 7.27 -2.16 -0.85
N GLN A 184 8.31 -1.34 -0.71
CA GLN A 184 8.53 -0.19 -1.60
C GLN A 184 9.38 -0.67 -2.77
N VAL A 185 9.13 -0.12 -3.96
CA VAL A 185 9.86 -0.48 -5.17
C VAL A 185 10.61 0.75 -5.67
N GLY A 186 11.94 0.65 -5.66
CA GLY A 186 12.84 1.65 -6.22
C GLY A 186 13.50 1.17 -7.50
N VAL A 187 13.99 2.12 -8.29
CA VAL A 187 14.70 1.85 -9.54
C VAL A 187 15.91 2.76 -9.70
N GLY A 188 16.95 2.25 -10.33
CA GLY A 188 18.14 3.00 -10.71
C GLY A 188 18.46 2.84 -12.19
N GLY A 189 18.72 3.95 -12.87
CA GLY A 189 19.07 4.00 -14.28
C GLY A 189 20.58 3.92 -14.49
N PHE A 190 21.10 2.75 -14.86
CA PHE A 190 22.49 2.56 -15.27
C PHE A 190 22.64 2.90 -16.75
N VAL A 191 22.89 4.17 -17.05
CA VAL A 191 23.00 4.69 -18.42
C VAL A 191 24.45 4.64 -18.89
N VAL A 192 24.72 3.93 -19.98
CA VAL A 192 26.06 3.83 -20.58
C VAL A 192 26.01 4.31 -22.03
N ASN A 193 26.91 5.22 -22.40
CA ASN A 193 27.01 5.71 -23.77
C ASN A 193 27.97 4.85 -24.63
N ASP A 194 28.04 5.14 -25.94
CA ASP A 194 28.90 4.39 -26.89
C ASP A 194 30.42 4.53 -26.60
N LYS A 195 30.81 5.43 -25.68
CA LYS A 195 32.20 5.62 -25.22
C LYS A 195 32.48 4.89 -23.90
N ASN A 196 31.55 4.08 -23.39
CA ASN A 196 31.59 3.44 -22.08
C ASN A 196 31.66 4.42 -20.90
N GLU A 197 31.15 5.65 -21.06
CA GLU A 197 30.98 6.59 -19.96
C GLU A 197 29.60 6.39 -19.32
N VAL A 198 29.53 6.57 -18.00
CA VAL A 198 28.31 6.34 -17.21
C VAL A 198 27.69 7.66 -16.78
N LEU A 199 26.37 7.79 -16.92
CA LEU A 199 25.65 8.96 -16.39
C LEU A 199 25.56 8.88 -14.86
N VAL A 200 26.03 9.93 -14.20
CA VAL A 200 26.00 10.05 -12.75
C VAL A 200 25.48 11.41 -12.31
N VAL A 201 24.85 11.43 -11.14
CA VAL A 201 24.23 12.60 -10.51
C VAL A 201 24.72 12.77 -9.07
N GLN A 202 24.59 14.00 -8.56
CA GLN A 202 24.72 14.33 -7.14
C GLN A 202 23.40 14.92 -6.65
N GLU A 203 22.83 14.37 -5.59
CA GLU A 203 21.63 14.92 -4.95
C GLU A 203 21.92 16.27 -4.29
N LYS A 204 20.99 17.19 -4.40
CA LYS A 204 21.01 18.48 -3.69
C LYS A 204 20.59 18.33 -2.24
N HIS A 205 19.63 17.45 -1.98
CA HIS A 205 19.04 17.23 -0.66
C HIS A 205 19.32 15.80 -0.19
N CYS A 206 20.46 15.61 0.50
CA CYS A 206 20.85 14.32 1.03
C CYS A 206 21.37 14.43 2.48
N ALA A 207 21.44 13.30 3.18
CA ALA A 207 22.01 13.28 4.53
C ALA A 207 23.50 13.69 4.48
N PRO A 208 24.06 14.27 5.55
CA PRO A 208 25.43 14.80 5.55
C PRO A 208 26.51 13.82 5.05
N SER A 209 26.31 12.51 5.25
CA SER A 209 27.23 11.46 4.80
C SER A 209 27.26 11.23 3.29
N PHE A 210 26.26 11.71 2.54
CA PHE A 210 26.12 11.50 1.10
C PHE A 210 26.41 12.76 0.27
N VAL A 211 26.68 13.89 0.92
CA VAL A 211 26.98 15.16 0.25
C VAL A 211 28.20 15.00 -0.66
N GLY A 212 28.04 15.35 -1.93
CA GLY A 212 29.10 15.28 -2.95
C GLY A 212 29.40 13.88 -3.49
N LEU A 213 28.64 12.85 -3.09
CA LEU A 213 28.78 11.52 -3.68
C LEU A 213 28.05 11.45 -5.03
N TRP A 214 28.72 10.82 -6.00
CA TRP A 214 28.15 10.52 -7.30
C TRP A 214 27.43 9.17 -7.26
N LYS A 215 26.19 9.15 -7.72
CA LYS A 215 25.39 7.93 -7.87
C LYS A 215 24.78 7.89 -9.27
N ILE A 216 24.22 6.74 -9.65
CA ILE A 216 23.31 6.68 -10.81
C ILE A 216 22.00 7.42 -10.50
N PRO A 217 21.25 7.87 -11.52
CA PRO A 217 19.88 8.35 -11.32
C PRO A 217 18.99 7.30 -10.66
N THR A 218 18.17 7.69 -9.71
CA THR A 218 17.31 6.75 -8.97
C THR A 218 16.04 7.39 -8.46
N GLY A 219 14.94 6.65 -8.47
CA GLY A 219 13.74 7.05 -7.73
C GLY A 219 12.81 5.88 -7.44
N PHE A 220 11.55 6.20 -7.11
CA PHE A 220 10.54 5.20 -6.77
C PHE A 220 9.67 4.90 -7.98
N ILE A 221 9.15 3.67 -8.04
CA ILE A 221 8.12 3.30 -9.00
C ILE A 221 6.77 3.82 -8.49
N ASP A 222 6.07 4.55 -9.36
CA ASP A 222 4.73 5.05 -9.07
C ASP A 222 3.70 3.92 -9.04
N GLU A 223 2.55 4.17 -8.41
CA GLU A 223 1.45 3.21 -8.40
C GLU A 223 1.01 2.90 -9.84
N SER A 224 0.91 1.61 -10.16
CA SER A 224 0.56 1.12 -11.51
C SER A 224 1.58 1.48 -12.60
N GLU A 225 2.82 1.80 -12.25
CA GLU A 225 3.92 2.02 -13.19
C GLU A 225 4.77 0.75 -13.42
N GLU A 226 5.19 0.54 -14.66
CA GLU A 226 6.12 -0.55 -15.02
C GLU A 226 7.55 -0.18 -14.64
N ILE A 227 8.35 -1.15 -14.14
CA ILE A 227 9.74 -0.89 -13.67
C ILE A 227 10.60 -0.21 -14.75
N TYR A 228 10.50 -0.68 -16.00
CA TYR A 228 11.28 -0.11 -17.10
C TYR A 228 10.86 1.33 -17.42
N ALA A 229 9.56 1.64 -17.27
CA ALA A 229 9.02 2.97 -17.53
C ALA A 229 9.49 3.95 -16.46
N GLY A 230 9.44 3.53 -15.19
CA GLY A 230 9.99 4.31 -14.09
C GLY A 230 11.49 4.57 -14.26
N ALA A 231 12.28 3.57 -14.64
CA ALA A 231 13.72 3.77 -14.89
C ALA A 231 14.00 4.87 -15.94
N VAL A 232 13.24 4.86 -17.04
CA VAL A 232 13.37 5.85 -18.12
C VAL A 232 12.88 7.23 -17.66
N ARG A 233 11.75 7.29 -16.93
CA ARG A 233 11.20 8.51 -16.35
C ARG A 233 12.19 9.18 -15.39
N GLU A 234 12.72 8.44 -14.43
CA GLU A 234 13.64 8.96 -13.40
C GLU A 234 14.90 9.57 -14.03
N VAL A 235 15.52 8.90 -15.01
CA VAL A 235 16.66 9.48 -15.73
C VAL A 235 16.26 10.77 -16.44
N LYS A 236 15.08 10.80 -17.07
CA LYS A 236 14.59 11.96 -17.80
C LYS A 236 14.30 13.14 -16.87
N GLU A 237 13.70 12.89 -15.72
CA GLU A 237 13.35 13.90 -14.72
C GLU A 237 14.62 14.52 -14.12
N GLU A 238 15.55 13.69 -13.64
CA GLU A 238 16.77 14.19 -12.99
C GLU A 238 17.76 14.89 -13.95
N THR A 239 17.86 14.40 -15.20
CA THR A 239 18.97 14.76 -16.10
C THR A 239 18.55 15.28 -17.47
N GLY A 240 17.27 15.23 -17.82
CA GLY A 240 16.75 15.62 -19.13
C GLY A 240 17.10 14.68 -20.28
N ILE A 241 17.87 13.62 -20.04
CA ILE A 241 18.31 12.67 -21.06
C ILE A 241 17.19 11.70 -21.42
N ASP A 242 16.93 11.55 -22.71
CA ASP A 242 16.04 10.51 -23.23
C ASP A 242 16.80 9.19 -23.28
N THR A 243 16.17 8.11 -22.83
CA THR A 243 16.77 6.78 -22.81
C THR A 243 15.85 5.70 -23.36
N GLU A 244 16.45 4.62 -23.81
CA GLU A 244 15.79 3.37 -24.16
C GLU A 244 16.15 2.31 -23.12
N PHE A 245 15.14 1.59 -22.61
CA PHE A 245 15.35 0.47 -21.71
C PHE A 245 15.93 -0.74 -22.46
N LEU A 246 16.96 -1.36 -21.88
CA LEU A 246 17.55 -2.58 -22.41
C LEU A 246 17.17 -3.79 -21.55
N GLU A 247 17.59 -3.80 -20.29
CA GLU A 247 17.38 -4.94 -19.39
C GLU A 247 17.50 -4.54 -17.91
N VAL A 248 16.97 -5.39 -17.03
CA VAL A 248 17.29 -5.34 -15.59
C VAL A 248 18.59 -6.11 -15.38
N VAL A 249 19.61 -5.45 -14.85
CA VAL A 249 20.93 -6.07 -14.64
C VAL A 249 21.08 -6.68 -13.25
N ALA A 250 20.42 -6.09 -12.25
CA ALA A 250 20.47 -6.56 -10.89
C ALA A 250 19.25 -6.07 -10.11
N PHE A 251 18.98 -6.70 -8.98
CA PHE A 251 18.06 -6.19 -7.99
C PHE A 251 18.61 -6.42 -6.59
N ARG A 252 18.16 -5.58 -5.65
CA ARG A 252 18.49 -5.65 -4.23
C ARG A 252 17.20 -5.81 -3.44
N HIS A 253 17.25 -6.65 -2.41
CA HIS A 253 16.18 -6.80 -1.42
C HIS A 253 16.72 -6.48 -0.03
N VAL A 254 16.14 -5.49 0.65
CA VAL A 254 16.52 -5.08 2.01
C VAL A 254 15.28 -5.07 2.90
N HIS A 255 15.43 -5.49 4.15
CA HIS A 255 14.36 -5.53 5.13
C HIS A 255 14.45 -4.36 6.12
N ASN A 256 13.33 -4.06 6.77
CA ASN A 256 13.21 -3.08 7.86
C ASN A 256 13.72 -1.68 7.48
N VAL A 257 13.24 -1.19 6.34
CA VAL A 257 13.48 0.18 5.87
C VAL A 257 12.40 1.12 6.41
N ALA A 258 11.84 2.02 5.59
CA ALA A 258 10.75 2.89 5.99
C ALA A 258 9.51 2.09 6.44
N PHE A 259 8.91 2.50 7.57
CA PHE A 259 7.65 1.95 8.09
C PHE A 259 7.63 0.43 8.27
N GLU A 260 8.78 -0.16 8.66
CA GLU A 260 8.94 -1.61 8.85
C GLU A 260 8.67 -2.43 7.57
N LYS A 261 8.72 -1.77 6.41
CA LYS A 261 8.59 -2.41 5.10
C LYS A 261 9.94 -2.90 4.59
N SER A 262 9.88 -3.70 3.54
CA SER A 262 11.05 -4.10 2.76
C SER A 262 11.20 -3.21 1.52
N ASP A 263 12.41 -3.14 0.99
CA ASP A 263 12.76 -2.40 -0.21
C ASP A 263 13.18 -3.39 -1.31
N LEU A 264 12.56 -3.27 -2.48
CA LEU A 264 13.00 -3.92 -3.71
C LEU A 264 13.55 -2.85 -4.65
N PHE A 265 14.84 -2.89 -4.92
CA PHE A 265 15.50 -1.90 -5.76
C PHE A 265 16.04 -2.55 -7.02
N PHE A 266 15.60 -2.10 -8.19
CA PHE A 266 16.01 -2.63 -9.50
C PHE A 266 17.04 -1.73 -10.17
N ILE A 267 18.12 -2.31 -10.70
CA ILE A 267 19.09 -1.59 -11.53
C ILE A 267 18.79 -1.95 -12.97
N CYS A 268 18.47 -0.94 -13.78
CA CYS A 268 18.11 -1.08 -15.19
C CYS A 268 19.22 -0.52 -16.06
N MET A 269 19.71 -1.31 -17.02
CA MET A 269 20.60 -0.83 -18.07
C MET A 269 19.79 -0.04 -19.09
N LEU A 270 20.25 1.17 -19.39
CA LEU A 270 19.60 2.10 -20.30
C LEU A 270 20.59 2.61 -21.34
N LYS A 271 20.10 2.81 -22.57
CA LYS A 271 20.87 3.44 -23.64
C LYS A 271 20.43 4.89 -23.82
N PRO A 272 21.35 5.87 -23.82
CA PRO A 272 20.98 7.26 -24.07
C PRO A 272 20.63 7.46 -25.56
N LEU A 273 19.54 8.19 -25.80
CA LEU A 273 19.08 8.64 -27.11
C LEU A 273 19.44 10.11 -27.37
N SER A 274 19.76 10.85 -26.31
CA SER A 274 20.24 12.23 -26.36
C SER A 274 21.46 12.43 -25.45
N THR A 275 22.19 13.52 -25.64
CA THR A 275 23.46 13.80 -24.92
C THR A 275 23.43 15.09 -24.11
N ARG A 276 22.40 15.92 -24.29
CA ARG A 276 22.30 17.21 -23.61
C ARG A 276 21.73 17.01 -22.21
N ILE A 277 22.59 17.15 -21.22
CA ILE A 277 22.19 17.11 -19.80
C ILE A 277 21.53 18.43 -19.42
N ILE A 278 20.33 18.33 -18.84
CA ILE A 278 19.58 19.42 -18.23
C ILE A 278 19.15 18.94 -16.85
N VAL A 279 19.81 19.45 -15.83
CA VAL A 279 19.62 19.02 -14.45
C VAL A 279 18.30 19.55 -13.90
N ASP A 280 17.53 18.72 -13.20
CA ASP A 280 16.46 19.23 -12.33
C ASP A 280 17.06 20.03 -11.16
N VAL A 281 16.83 21.34 -11.17
CA VAL A 281 17.36 22.29 -10.20
C VAL A 281 16.76 22.13 -8.80
N HIS A 282 15.63 21.44 -8.68
CA HIS A 282 14.98 21.17 -7.39
C HIS A 282 15.67 20.03 -6.65
N GLU A 283 15.94 18.91 -7.33
CA GLU A 283 16.45 17.70 -6.70
C GLU A 283 17.97 17.50 -6.86
N ILE A 284 18.55 17.90 -7.99
CA ILE A 284 19.90 17.50 -8.38
C ILE A 284 20.86 18.69 -8.36
N GLN A 285 22.01 18.48 -7.73
CA GLN A 285 23.08 19.47 -7.59
C GLN A 285 23.98 19.52 -8.82
N ALA A 286 24.28 18.37 -9.42
CA ALA A 286 25.12 18.23 -10.61
C ALA A 286 24.87 16.89 -11.31
N ALA A 287 25.07 16.85 -12.63
CA ALA A 287 25.05 15.62 -13.43
C ALA A 287 26.15 15.66 -14.50
N LYS A 288 26.76 14.50 -14.79
CA LYS A 288 27.79 14.35 -15.83
C LYS A 288 27.90 12.92 -16.33
N LEU A 289 28.61 12.75 -17.45
CA LEU A 289 29.17 11.46 -17.88
C LEU A 289 30.54 11.29 -17.23
N GLY A 290 30.80 10.12 -16.64
CA GLY A 290 32.03 9.81 -15.90
C GLY A 290 32.66 8.48 -16.27
#